data_AF-K1T2Q6-F1
#
_entry.id   AF-K1T2Q6-F1
#
_cell.length_a   1.000
_cell.length_b   1.000
_cell.length_c   1.000
_cell.angle_alpha   90.00
_cell.angle_beta   90.00
_cell.angle_gamma   90.00
#
_symmetry.space_group_name_H-M   'P 1'
#
loop_
_entity.id
_entity.type
_entity.pdbx_description
1 polymer ?
#
loop_
_entity_poly.entity_id
_entity_poly.type
_entity_poly.pdbx_seq_one_letter_code
_entity_poly.pdbx_strand_id
1 'polypeptide(L)'
;MLENGVIVDFVGGVAHNAVPDRAACTVRLPESALKQTEGVTFEAGENGTTIIRGWGKSGHAAMPQGTVNAIGLIVTCLLESKVCSPAETAYLQVLHTLHATTDGSALGIAASDDVFDPLTIIGGTIEMKDGRLRQSFDCRYPTSTTAEHLTEMMTQVCGTAATLED
;
A
#
# COMPACT_ATOMS: atom_id res chain seq x y z
N MET A 1 -0.35 15.77 7.63
CA MET A 1 -1.76 15.45 7.90
C MET A 1 -2.52 15.60 6.60
N LEU A 2 -3.42 14.67 6.29
CA LEU A 2 -4.22 14.64 5.06
C LEU A 2 -5.58 15.35 5.26
N GLU A 3 -5.68 16.26 6.22
CA GLU A 3 -6.92 16.95 6.55
C GLU A 3 -7.51 17.66 5.33
N ASN A 4 -8.80 17.42 5.07
CA ASN A 4 -9.55 17.93 3.92
C ASN A 4 -9.04 17.49 2.54
N GLY A 5 -8.30 16.38 2.48
CA GLY A 5 -7.93 15.72 1.23
C GLY A 5 -9.09 15.05 0.50
N VAL A 6 -8.78 14.47 -0.66
CA VAL A 6 -9.70 13.62 -1.43
C VAL A 6 -10.04 12.36 -0.66
N ILE A 7 -9.06 11.75 0.01
CA ILE A 7 -9.21 10.51 0.78
C ILE A 7 -9.86 10.85 2.13
N VAL A 8 -11.05 10.31 2.35
CA VAL A 8 -11.80 10.45 3.62
C VAL A 8 -11.39 9.35 4.60
N ASP A 9 -11.33 8.12 4.10
CA ASP A 9 -11.01 6.93 4.88
C ASP A 9 -10.35 5.89 3.97
N PHE A 10 -9.48 5.06 4.52
CA PHE A 10 -8.86 3.96 3.80
C PHE A 10 -8.54 2.84 4.80
N VAL A 11 -9.23 1.72 4.64
CA VAL A 11 -9.09 0.54 5.48
C VAL A 11 -8.79 -0.69 4.61
N GLY A 12 -7.89 -1.55 5.06
CA GLY A 12 -7.58 -2.79 4.35
C GLY A 12 -6.68 -3.71 5.12
N GLY A 13 -6.79 -5.00 4.82
CA GLY A 13 -6.05 -6.04 5.53
C GLY A 13 -6.63 -6.41 6.89
N VAL A 14 -6.38 -7.64 7.31
CA VAL A 14 -6.84 -8.20 8.60
C VAL A 14 -5.68 -8.54 9.55
N ALA A 15 -4.46 -8.64 9.00
CA ALA A 15 -3.25 -8.96 9.75
C ALA A 15 -2.03 -8.36 9.03
N HIS A 16 -1.05 -7.89 9.79
CA HIS A 16 0.17 -7.28 9.24
C HIS A 16 1.02 -8.28 8.42
N ASN A 17 0.92 -9.57 8.72
CA ASN A 17 1.71 -10.65 8.12
C ASN A 17 1.01 -11.39 6.97
N ALA A 18 -0.07 -10.82 6.41
CA ALA A 18 -0.83 -11.40 5.31
C ALA A 18 -1.12 -10.36 4.23
N VAL A 19 -1.03 -10.77 2.97
CA VAL A 19 -1.41 -9.93 1.83
C VAL A 19 -2.94 -9.70 1.88
N PRO A 20 -3.40 -8.45 1.86
CA PRO A 20 -4.83 -8.13 1.85
C PRO A 20 -5.52 -8.60 0.57
N ASP A 21 -6.58 -9.40 0.71
CA ASP A 21 -7.52 -9.69 -0.37
C ASP A 21 -8.66 -8.66 -0.46
N ARG A 22 -8.83 -7.81 0.56
CA ARG A 22 -9.85 -6.77 0.61
C ARG A 22 -9.31 -5.47 1.18
N ALA A 23 -9.72 -4.39 0.54
CA ALA A 23 -9.53 -3.03 1.03
C ALA A 23 -10.69 -2.14 0.54
N ALA A 24 -10.93 -1.04 1.24
CA ALA A 24 -11.90 -0.02 0.88
C ALA A 24 -11.33 1.37 1.14
N CYS A 25 -11.50 2.28 0.18
CA CYS A 25 -11.12 3.68 0.29
C CYS A 25 -12.30 4.57 -0.05
N THR A 26 -12.68 5.46 0.86
CA THR A 26 -13.75 6.44 0.66
C THR A 26 -13.14 7.75 0.18
N VAL A 27 -13.63 8.28 -0.94
CA VAL A 27 -13.13 9.53 -1.53
C VAL A 27 -14.23 10.58 -1.71
N ARG A 28 -13.88 11.87 -1.56
CA ARG A 28 -14.78 13.02 -1.80
C ARG A 28 -14.93 13.36 -3.28
N LEU A 29 -15.17 12.34 -4.10
CA LEU A 29 -15.29 12.46 -5.53
C LEU A 29 -16.44 11.60 -6.04
N PRO A 30 -17.12 12.03 -7.12
CA PRO A 30 -18.04 11.15 -7.83
C PRO A 30 -17.25 10.04 -8.56
N GLU A 31 -17.89 8.89 -8.76
CA GLU A 31 -17.34 7.75 -9.49
C GLU A 31 -16.82 8.15 -10.89
N SER A 32 -17.49 9.10 -11.56
CA SER A 32 -17.09 9.59 -12.89
C SER A 32 -15.72 10.27 -12.94
N ALA A 33 -15.16 10.64 -11.79
CA ALA A 33 -13.80 11.20 -11.70
C ALA A 33 -12.72 10.11 -11.56
N LEU A 34 -13.12 8.86 -11.29
CA LEU A 34 -12.22 7.75 -11.08
C LEU A 34 -12.03 6.96 -12.38
N LYS A 35 -10.80 6.50 -12.58
CA LYS A 35 -10.45 5.61 -13.68
C LYS A 35 -10.67 4.17 -13.25
N GLN A 36 -11.44 3.42 -14.02
CA GLN A 36 -11.65 2.01 -13.77
C GLN A 36 -10.34 1.23 -13.94
N THR A 37 -10.00 0.43 -12.93
CA THR A 37 -8.80 -0.40 -12.86
C THR A 37 -9.21 -1.85 -12.57
N GLU A 38 -8.43 -2.82 -13.06
CA GLU A 38 -8.68 -4.24 -12.80
C GLU A 38 -8.65 -4.53 -11.29
N GLY A 39 -9.55 -5.41 -10.84
CA GLY A 39 -9.66 -5.77 -9.42
C GLY A 39 -10.24 -4.68 -8.53
N VAL A 40 -10.79 -3.61 -9.09
CA VAL A 40 -11.45 -2.52 -8.36
C VAL A 40 -12.92 -2.37 -8.77
N THR A 41 -13.78 -2.09 -7.81
CA THR A 41 -15.18 -1.70 -8.03
C THR A 41 -15.51 -0.41 -7.28
N PHE A 42 -16.51 0.32 -7.76
CA PHE A 42 -16.99 1.55 -7.14
C PHE A 42 -18.41 1.39 -6.60
N GLU A 43 -18.68 2.01 -5.47
CA GLU A 43 -20.01 2.07 -4.85
C GLU A 43 -20.30 3.50 -4.43
N ALA A 44 -21.57 3.91 -4.49
CA ALA A 44 -22.00 5.19 -3.96
C ALA A 44 -21.80 5.22 -2.44
N GLY A 45 -21.06 6.21 -1.95
CA GLY A 45 -20.94 6.52 -0.54
C GLY A 45 -21.96 7.58 -0.10
N GLU A 46 -21.85 7.99 1.16
CA GLU A 46 -22.69 9.06 1.71
C GLU A 46 -22.23 10.44 1.21
N ASN A 47 -23.15 11.41 1.16
CA ASN A 47 -22.84 12.82 0.86
C ASN A 47 -22.07 13.04 -0.46
N GLY A 48 -22.34 12.22 -1.48
CA GLY A 48 -21.69 12.33 -2.80
C GLY A 48 -20.25 11.82 -2.83
N THR A 49 -19.82 11.05 -1.82
CA THR A 49 -18.56 10.31 -1.84
C THR A 49 -18.68 9.03 -2.68
N THR A 50 -17.54 8.46 -3.04
CA THR A 50 -17.45 7.14 -3.67
C THR A 50 -16.60 6.22 -2.80
N ILE A 51 -17.04 4.98 -2.64
CA ILE A 51 -16.28 3.92 -1.98
C ILE A 51 -15.63 3.07 -3.07
N ILE A 52 -14.30 3.07 -3.09
CA ILE A 52 -13.47 2.24 -3.94
C ILE A 52 -13.19 0.94 -3.21
N ARG A 53 -13.57 -0.21 -3.76
CA ARG A 53 -13.25 -1.54 -3.21
C ARG A 53 -12.18 -2.22 -4.04
N GLY A 54 -11.14 -2.70 -3.38
CA GLY A 54 -10.10 -3.53 -3.96
C GLY A 54 -10.36 -5.01 -3.66
N TRP A 55 -10.25 -5.83 -4.70
CA TRP A 55 -10.45 -7.28 -4.67
C TRP A 55 -9.15 -7.98 -5.06
N GLY A 56 -8.36 -8.30 -4.04
CA GLY A 56 -7.09 -8.98 -4.17
C GLY A 56 -7.18 -10.49 -4.01
N LYS A 57 -6.03 -11.09 -3.75
CA LYS A 57 -5.86 -12.51 -3.46
C LYS A 57 -4.86 -12.65 -2.33
N SER A 58 -5.32 -13.18 -1.20
CA SER A 58 -4.50 -13.27 0.02
C SER A 58 -3.40 -14.33 -0.09
N GLY A 59 -2.38 -14.18 0.74
CA GLY A 59 -1.31 -15.13 0.99
C GLY A 59 -0.45 -14.69 2.17
N HIS A 60 0.33 -15.62 2.71
CA HIS A 60 1.20 -15.33 3.85
C HIS A 60 2.40 -14.47 3.39
N ALA A 61 2.83 -13.51 4.22
CA ALA A 61 4.03 -12.72 3.98
C ALA A 61 5.30 -13.53 3.63
N ALA A 62 5.44 -14.77 4.16
CA ALA A 62 6.58 -15.66 3.83
C ALA A 62 6.55 -16.21 2.40
N MET A 63 5.35 -16.33 1.81
CA MET A 63 5.13 -16.95 0.51
C MET A 63 4.13 -16.10 -0.31
N PRO A 64 4.48 -14.86 -0.65
CA PRO A 64 3.55 -13.91 -1.27
C PRO A 64 3.41 -14.12 -2.79
N GLN A 65 4.08 -15.10 -3.38
CA GLN A 65 4.07 -15.34 -4.82
C GLN A 65 2.65 -15.66 -5.31
N GLY A 66 2.23 -14.97 -6.39
CA GLY A 66 0.90 -15.15 -6.98
C GLY A 66 -0.26 -14.60 -6.14
N THR A 67 0.03 -13.78 -5.13
CA THR A 67 -0.95 -12.95 -4.41
C THR A 67 -1.24 -11.66 -5.17
N VAL A 68 -2.31 -10.96 -4.79
CA VAL A 68 -2.66 -9.65 -5.33
C VAL A 68 -3.07 -8.78 -4.15
N ASN A 69 -2.36 -7.67 -3.92
CA ASN A 69 -2.60 -6.80 -2.77
C ASN A 69 -3.74 -5.81 -3.06
N ALA A 70 -4.88 -5.96 -2.37
CA ALA A 70 -6.06 -5.11 -2.58
C ALA A 70 -5.81 -3.63 -2.29
N ILE A 71 -4.90 -3.30 -1.36
CA ILE A 71 -4.51 -1.92 -1.07
C ILE A 71 -3.79 -1.34 -2.28
N GLY A 72 -2.83 -2.08 -2.82
CA GLY A 72 -2.08 -1.71 -4.03
C GLY A 72 -2.97 -1.45 -5.24
N LEU A 73 -4.02 -2.25 -5.44
CA LEU A 73 -5.01 -2.04 -6.51
C LEU A 73 -5.72 -0.68 -6.39
N ILE A 74 -6.18 -0.32 -5.19
CA ILE A 74 -6.82 0.97 -4.92
C ILE A 74 -5.82 2.12 -5.12
N VAL A 75 -4.58 1.96 -4.63
CA VAL A 75 -3.51 2.96 -4.81
C VAL A 75 -3.27 3.24 -6.30
N THR A 76 -3.17 2.19 -7.12
CA THR A 76 -3.04 2.32 -8.58
C THR A 76 -4.22 3.05 -9.19
N CYS A 77 -5.46 2.69 -8.82
CA CYS A 77 -6.65 3.38 -9.30
C CYS A 77 -6.62 4.89 -8.99
N LEU A 78 -6.27 5.28 -7.76
CA LEU A 78 -6.18 6.68 -7.34
C LEU A 78 -5.09 7.45 -8.10
N LEU A 79 -3.91 6.86 -8.26
CA LEU A 79 -2.80 7.47 -8.99
C LEU A 79 -3.12 7.65 -10.48
N GLU A 80 -3.72 6.65 -11.12
CA GLU A 80 -4.11 6.75 -12.53
C GLU A 80 -5.26 7.73 -12.77
N SER A 81 -6.12 7.93 -11.78
CA SER A 81 -7.21 8.91 -11.82
C SER A 81 -6.68 10.35 -11.75
N LYS A 82 -5.50 10.58 -11.16
CA LYS A 82 -4.86 11.90 -11.02
C LYS A 82 -5.73 12.96 -10.34
N VAL A 83 -6.52 12.50 -9.37
CA VAL A 83 -7.51 13.33 -8.65
C VAL A 83 -7.03 13.80 -7.28
N CYS A 84 -6.03 13.13 -6.71
CA CYS A 84 -5.56 13.39 -5.35
C CYS A 84 -4.72 14.67 -5.27
N SER A 85 -4.66 15.28 -4.09
CA SER A 85 -3.76 16.41 -3.82
C SER A 85 -2.28 16.01 -4.00
N PRO A 86 -1.34 16.98 -4.11
CA PRO A 86 0.09 16.66 -4.20
C PRO A 86 0.61 15.84 -3.00
N ALA A 87 0.14 16.13 -1.79
CA ALA A 87 0.55 15.40 -0.59
C ALA A 87 0.04 13.96 -0.58
N GLU A 88 -1.24 13.75 -0.91
CA GLU A 88 -1.81 12.41 -1.06
C GLU A 88 -1.13 11.63 -2.19
N THR A 89 -0.90 12.28 -3.33
CA THR A 89 -0.22 11.67 -4.48
C THR A 89 1.18 11.21 -4.11
N ALA A 90 1.94 12.03 -3.36
CA ALA A 90 3.28 11.67 -2.92
C ALA A 90 3.25 10.46 -1.97
N TYR A 91 2.31 10.41 -1.01
CA TYR A 91 2.16 9.25 -0.13
C TYR A 91 1.71 7.99 -0.88
N LEU A 92 0.76 8.13 -1.81
CA LEU A 92 0.32 7.02 -2.67
C LEU A 92 1.45 6.49 -3.55
N GLN A 93 2.41 7.32 -3.98
CA GLN A 93 3.60 6.85 -4.72
C GLN A 93 4.52 5.97 -3.84
N VAL A 94 4.66 6.31 -2.55
CA VAL A 94 5.36 5.44 -1.58
C VAL A 94 4.66 4.10 -1.48
N LEU A 95 3.33 4.09 -1.29
CA LEU A 95 2.55 2.85 -1.22
C LEU A 95 2.62 2.05 -2.53
N HIS A 96 2.54 2.72 -3.68
CA HIS A 96 2.65 2.08 -4.98
C HIS A 96 3.99 1.35 -5.13
N THR A 97 5.08 1.95 -4.65
CA THR A 97 6.40 1.34 -4.65
C THR A 97 6.46 0.14 -3.71
N LEU A 98 5.91 0.27 -2.49
CA LEU A 98 5.81 -0.83 -1.52
C LEU A 98 5.02 -2.03 -2.05
N HIS A 99 3.94 -1.79 -2.80
CA HIS A 99 3.08 -2.85 -3.32
C HIS A 99 3.48 -3.37 -4.71
N ALA A 100 4.52 -2.80 -5.35
CA ALA A 100 4.90 -3.14 -6.71
C ALA A 100 5.49 -4.55 -6.85
N THR A 101 6.29 -4.97 -5.87
CA THR A 101 7.00 -6.26 -5.89
C THR A 101 7.06 -6.84 -4.49
N THR A 102 6.96 -8.16 -4.37
CA THR A 102 7.00 -8.85 -3.07
C THR A 102 8.40 -9.31 -2.66
N ASP A 103 9.39 -9.19 -3.54
CA ASP A 103 10.79 -9.58 -3.32
C ASP A 103 11.69 -8.41 -2.90
N GLY A 104 11.09 -7.22 -2.72
CA GLY A 104 11.79 -5.99 -2.33
C GLY A 104 12.58 -5.32 -3.46
N SER A 105 12.52 -5.80 -4.70
CA SER A 105 13.28 -5.22 -5.81
C SER A 105 12.85 -3.79 -6.16
N ALA A 106 11.55 -3.48 -6.11
CA ALA A 106 11.04 -2.11 -6.31
C ALA A 106 11.48 -1.13 -5.23
N LEU A 107 11.83 -1.62 -4.05
CA LEU A 107 12.31 -0.84 -2.91
C LEU A 107 13.84 -0.78 -2.85
N GLY A 108 14.53 -1.50 -3.73
CA GLY A 108 15.99 -1.59 -3.75
C GLY A 108 16.58 -2.43 -2.61
N ILE A 109 15.78 -3.30 -1.98
CA ILE A 109 16.20 -4.12 -0.83
C ILE A 109 16.29 -5.62 -1.12
N ALA A 110 16.03 -6.05 -2.36
CA ALA A 110 16.06 -7.47 -2.72
C ALA A 110 17.37 -8.13 -2.27
N ALA A 111 17.25 -9.21 -1.51
CA ALA A 111 18.38 -9.92 -0.92
C ALA A 111 18.12 -11.43 -0.93
N SER A 112 19.18 -12.21 -1.08
CA SER A 112 19.17 -13.67 -1.03
C SER A 112 20.52 -14.17 -0.50
N ASP A 113 20.54 -15.36 0.09
CA ASP A 113 21.78 -16.09 0.41
C ASP A 113 21.55 -17.61 0.21
N ASP A 114 22.56 -18.42 0.50
CA ASP A 114 22.50 -19.89 0.36
C ASP A 114 21.88 -20.60 1.59
N VAL A 115 21.51 -19.86 2.64
CA VAL A 115 21.14 -20.40 3.96
C VAL A 115 19.64 -20.24 4.23
N PHE A 116 19.05 -19.11 3.85
CA PHE A 116 17.67 -18.74 4.10
C PHE A 116 16.93 -18.43 2.80
N ASP A 117 15.60 -18.48 2.88
CA ASP A 117 14.75 -18.05 1.78
C ASP A 117 15.02 -16.58 1.41
N PRO A 118 14.89 -16.20 0.13
CA PRO A 118 15.04 -14.82 -0.31
C PRO A 118 14.12 -13.85 0.42
N LEU A 119 14.51 -12.57 0.42
CA LEU A 119 13.72 -11.51 1.03
C LEU A 119 12.30 -11.49 0.48
N THR A 120 11.34 -11.37 1.39
CA THR A 120 9.95 -11.08 1.05
C THR A 120 9.47 -9.86 1.82
N ILE A 121 8.65 -9.03 1.16
CA ILE A 121 8.02 -7.88 1.79
C ILE A 121 6.61 -7.69 1.26
N ILE A 122 5.66 -7.43 2.17
CA ILE A 122 4.28 -7.13 1.83
C ILE A 122 3.76 -5.97 2.68
N GLY A 123 2.88 -5.14 2.11
CA GLY A 123 2.05 -4.24 2.89
C GLY A 123 0.82 -4.97 3.44
N GLY A 124 0.68 -5.03 4.77
CA GLY A 124 -0.24 -5.93 5.46
C GLY A 124 -1.58 -5.30 5.87
N THR A 125 -1.57 -4.08 6.39
CA THR A 125 -2.79 -3.35 6.80
C THR A 125 -2.68 -1.88 6.48
N ILE A 126 -3.81 -1.23 6.18
CA ILE A 126 -3.91 0.23 6.09
C ILE A 126 -5.08 0.73 6.93
N GLU A 127 -4.89 1.87 7.60
CA GLU A 127 -5.95 2.58 8.31
C GLU A 127 -5.80 4.10 8.17
N MET A 128 -6.94 4.82 8.21
CA MET A 128 -6.98 6.26 8.46
C MET A 128 -7.19 6.49 9.96
N LYS A 129 -6.21 7.13 10.62
CA LYS A 129 -6.28 7.45 12.04
C LYS A 129 -5.73 8.83 12.31
N ASP A 130 -6.48 9.64 13.05
CA ASP A 130 -6.09 11.02 13.42
C ASP A 130 -5.64 11.87 12.21
N GLY A 131 -6.34 11.73 11.07
CA GLY A 131 -6.04 12.45 9.83
C GLY A 131 -4.74 12.00 9.14
N ARG A 132 -4.26 10.78 9.44
CA ARG A 132 -3.06 10.17 8.86
C ARG A 132 -3.37 8.77 8.35
N LEU A 133 -2.88 8.47 7.16
CA LEU A 133 -2.84 7.10 6.66
C LEU A 133 -1.64 6.38 7.26
N ARG A 134 -1.88 5.16 7.74
CA ARG A 134 -0.86 4.28 8.30
C ARG A 134 -0.89 2.96 7.57
N GLN A 135 0.21 2.63 6.90
CA GLN A 135 0.44 1.36 6.22
C GLN A 135 1.45 0.54 7.03
N SER A 136 1.08 -0.68 7.42
CA SER A 136 2.04 -1.64 7.96
C SER A 136 2.72 -2.42 6.84
N PHE A 137 3.91 -2.94 7.08
CA PHE A 137 4.56 -3.92 6.22
C PHE A 137 5.22 -5.02 7.05
N ASP A 138 5.28 -6.23 6.51
CA ASP A 138 6.03 -7.37 7.07
C ASP A 138 7.16 -7.65 6.08
N CYS A 139 8.40 -7.50 6.54
CA CYS A 139 9.61 -7.76 5.78
C CYS A 139 10.37 -8.91 6.44
N ARG A 140 10.68 -9.95 5.66
CA ARG A 140 11.43 -11.13 6.08
C ARG A 140 12.65 -11.21 5.22
N TYR A 141 13.82 -11.28 5.84
CA TYR A 141 15.06 -11.10 5.11
C TYR A 141 16.13 -12.11 5.54
N PRO A 142 16.99 -12.53 4.59
CA PRO A 142 18.08 -13.46 4.83
C PRO A 142 19.24 -12.77 5.56
N THR A 143 20.30 -13.53 5.86
CA THR A 143 21.47 -13.00 6.58
C THR A 143 22.39 -12.11 5.72
N SER A 144 22.17 -12.06 4.41
CA SER A 144 22.91 -11.18 3.49
C SER A 144 22.51 -9.70 3.57
N THR A 145 21.53 -9.34 4.41
CA THR A 145 21.13 -7.95 4.67
C THR A 145 20.87 -7.72 6.17
N THR A 146 20.65 -6.47 6.57
CA THR A 146 20.42 -6.10 7.97
C THR A 146 19.22 -5.16 8.12
N ALA A 147 18.61 -5.14 9.31
CA ALA A 147 17.49 -4.24 9.60
C ALA A 147 17.85 -2.77 9.35
N GLU A 148 19.09 -2.36 9.66
CA GLU A 148 19.55 -0.99 9.45
C GLU A 148 19.56 -0.60 7.98
N HIS A 149 20.05 -1.50 7.10
CA HIS A 149 20.03 -1.26 5.66
C HIS A 149 18.60 -1.17 5.13
N LEU A 150 17.71 -2.05 5.59
CA LEU A 150 16.29 -2.02 5.21
C LEU A 150 15.62 -0.72 5.64
N THR A 151 15.85 -0.28 6.88
CA THR A 151 15.32 1.00 7.40
C THR A 151 15.85 2.20 6.62
N GLU A 152 17.14 2.20 6.26
CA GLU A 152 17.73 3.26 5.42
C GLU A 152 17.04 3.34 4.06
N MET A 153 16.93 2.22 3.35
CA MET A 153 16.30 2.17 2.04
C MET A 153 14.82 2.54 2.09
N MET A 154 14.08 2.03 3.08
CA MET A 154 12.68 2.41 3.28
C MET A 154 12.52 3.90 3.59
N THR A 155 13.43 4.48 4.37
CA THR A 155 13.44 5.93 4.64
C THR A 155 13.68 6.74 3.35
N GLN A 156 14.57 6.26 2.47
CA GLN A 156 14.80 6.89 1.16
C GLN A 156 13.56 6.83 0.27
N VAL A 157 12.87 5.67 0.24
CA VAL A 157 11.60 5.51 -0.50
C VAL A 157 10.52 6.44 0.05
N CYS A 158 10.41 6.58 1.37
CA CYS A 158 9.48 7.51 2.01
C CYS A 158 9.76 8.97 1.65
N GLY A 159 11.05 9.34 1.51
CA GLY A 159 11.48 10.71 1.24
C GLY A 159 10.90 11.69 2.26
N THR A 160 10.14 12.67 1.77
CA THR A 160 9.41 13.64 2.63
C THR A 160 7.91 13.35 2.72
N ALA A 161 7.43 12.33 2.01
CA ALA A 161 6.00 12.03 1.87
C ALA A 161 5.46 11.15 3.01
N ALA A 162 6.33 10.38 3.65
CA ALA A 162 6.00 9.47 4.73
C ALA A 162 7.12 9.41 5.77
N THR A 163 6.82 8.86 6.93
CA THR A 163 7.79 8.56 8.00
C THR A 163 7.57 7.14 8.47
N LEU A 164 8.64 6.44 8.80
CA LEU A 164 8.57 5.12 9.44
C LEU A 164 8.26 5.29 10.93
N GLU A 165 7.44 4.38 11.47
CA GLU A 165 7.11 4.25 12.88
C GLU A 165 7.40 2.78 13.28
N ASP A 166 7.93 2.57 14.48
CA ASP A 166 8.24 1.24 15.05
C ASP A 166 6.99 0.53 15.61
#